data_AF-A0A1L3FFV0-F1
#
_entry.id   AF-A0A1L3FFV0-F1
#
_cell.length_a   1.000
_cell.length_b   1.000
_cell.length_c   1.000
_cell.angle_alpha   90.00
_cell.angle_beta   90.00
_cell.angle_gamma   90.00
#
_symmetry.space_group_name_H-M   'P 1'
#
loop_
_entity.id
_entity.type
_entity.pdbx_description
1 polymer ?
#
loop_
_entity_poly.entity_id
_entity_poly.type
_entity_poly.pdbx_seq_one_letter_code
_entity_poly.pdbx_strand_id
1 'polypeptide(L)'
;MRVQRAQDWQWASTRAHLRRRDDGLTALAPIRGRFPDFADLLATESELNLFGALRSAESIGRPLGDDRFLARIERLTGRVLKPARRGPKPSTADDE
;
A
#
# COMPACT_ATOMS: atom_id res chain seq x y z
N MET A 1 12.29 19.58 -6.19
CA MET A 1 11.09 20.40 -5.86
C MET A 1 10.06 19.49 -5.21
N ARG A 2 9.62 19.81 -3.99
CA ARG A 2 8.64 18.98 -3.24
C ARG A 2 7.23 19.46 -3.61
N VAL A 3 6.35 18.53 -3.98
CA VAL A 3 4.94 18.84 -4.25
C VAL A 3 4.21 19.01 -2.91
N GLN A 4 3.46 20.11 -2.77
CA GLN A 4 2.75 20.44 -1.52
C GLN A 4 1.33 19.89 -1.47
N ARG A 5 0.62 19.84 -2.60
CA ARG A 5 -0.76 19.33 -2.68
C ARG A 5 -0.84 18.20 -3.70
N ALA A 6 -1.66 17.19 -3.42
CA ALA A 6 -1.79 16.01 -4.28
C ALA A 6 -2.17 16.34 -5.74
N GLN A 7 -2.97 17.40 -5.95
CA GLN A 7 -3.39 17.86 -7.28
C GLN A 7 -2.31 18.57 -8.09
N ASP A 8 -1.22 19.01 -7.43
CA ASP A 8 -0.12 19.71 -8.10
C ASP A 8 0.89 18.73 -8.70
N TRP A 9 0.78 17.43 -8.37
CA TRP A 9 1.62 16.41 -8.98
C TRP A 9 1.13 16.07 -10.38
N GLN A 10 1.90 16.45 -11.40
CA GLN A 10 1.51 16.33 -12.80
C GLN A 10 1.23 14.90 -13.28
N TRP A 11 1.86 13.89 -12.66
CA TRP A 11 1.71 12.49 -13.03
C TRP A 11 0.66 11.74 -12.19
N ALA A 12 -0.09 12.47 -11.36
CA ALA A 12 -1.18 11.91 -10.57
C ALA A 12 -2.53 12.02 -11.30
N SER A 13 -3.38 11.00 -11.12
CA SER A 13 -4.79 11.04 -11.51
C SER A 13 -5.66 11.92 -10.60
N THR A 14 -5.09 12.48 -9.51
CA THR A 14 -5.78 13.31 -8.52
C THR A 14 -6.64 14.40 -9.15
N ARG A 15 -6.13 15.07 -10.20
CA ARG A 15 -6.85 16.14 -10.89
C ARG A 15 -8.11 15.64 -11.59
N ALA A 16 -8.06 14.46 -12.21
CA ALA A 16 -9.19 13.86 -12.90
C ALA A 16 -10.31 13.49 -11.90
N HIS A 17 -9.93 12.93 -10.74
CA HIS A 17 -10.88 12.61 -9.68
C HIS A 17 -11.51 13.86 -9.04
N LEU A 18 -10.70 14.88 -8.69
CA LEU A 18 -11.22 16.11 -8.09
C LEU A 18 -12.14 16.89 -9.04
N ARG A 19 -11.79 16.97 -10.32
CA ARG A 19 -12.58 17.68 -11.34
C ARG A 19 -13.74 16.85 -11.90
N ARG A 20 -13.79 15.54 -11.56
CA ARG A 20 -14.71 14.56 -12.14
C ARG A 20 -14.71 14.58 -13.68
N ARG A 21 -13.55 14.86 -14.27
CA ARG A 21 -13.39 15.05 -15.72
C ARG A 21 -12.47 13.97 -16.27
N ASP A 22 -12.93 13.29 -17.31
CA ASP A 22 -12.16 12.31 -18.04
C ASP A 22 -10.92 12.98 -18.68
N ASP A 23 -9.76 12.35 -18.49
CA ASP A 23 -8.46 12.74 -19.01
C ASP A 23 -7.93 11.76 -20.08
N GLY A 24 -8.74 10.78 -20.48
CA GLY A 24 -8.40 9.76 -21.47
C GLY A 24 -7.59 8.59 -20.91
N LEU A 25 -7.26 8.59 -19.61
CA LEU A 25 -6.43 7.56 -18.98
C LEU A 25 -7.04 7.02 -17.67
N THR A 26 -7.68 7.88 -16.90
CA THR A 26 -8.14 7.59 -15.55
C THR A 26 -9.54 7.00 -15.55
N ALA A 27 -9.68 5.76 -15.07
CA ALA A 27 -10.98 5.16 -14.82
C ALA A 27 -11.68 5.82 -13.62
N LEU A 28 -12.56 6.79 -13.88
CA LEU A 28 -13.23 7.57 -12.83
C LEU A 28 -14.33 6.80 -12.08
N ALA A 29 -15.05 5.91 -12.78
CA ALA A 29 -16.24 5.27 -12.22
C ALA A 29 -15.97 4.37 -10.99
N PRO A 30 -14.94 3.50 -10.98
CA PRO A 30 -14.66 2.65 -9.82
C PRO A 30 -14.31 3.44 -8.55
N ILE A 31 -13.51 4.50 -8.71
CA ILE A 31 -13.11 5.35 -7.60
C ILE A 31 -14.30 6.17 -7.08
N ARG A 32 -15.10 6.75 -7.98
CA ARG A 32 -16.32 7.48 -7.60
C ARG A 32 -17.33 6.59 -6.87
N GLY A 33 -17.41 5.31 -7.21
CA GLY A 33 -18.28 4.36 -6.51
C GLY A 33 -17.83 4.04 -5.08
N ARG A 34 -16.54 4.17 -4.77
CA ARG A 34 -15.97 3.92 -3.42
C ARG A 34 -15.86 5.21 -2.60
N PHE A 35 -15.51 6.30 -3.26
CA PHE A 35 -15.28 7.61 -2.67
C PHE A 35 -16.11 8.64 -3.47
N PRO A 36 -17.39 8.83 -3.10
CA PRO A 36 -18.29 9.74 -3.82
C PRO A 36 -17.78 11.18 -3.82
N ASP A 37 -17.12 11.60 -2.75
CA ASP A 37 -16.28 12.79 -2.71
C ASP A 37 -14.81 12.38 -2.56
N PHE A 38 -14.02 12.69 -3.58
CA PHE A 38 -12.59 12.39 -3.58
C PHE A 38 -11.78 13.40 -2.77
N ALA A 39 -12.30 14.62 -2.57
CA ALA A 39 -11.61 15.63 -1.76
C ALA A 39 -11.55 15.19 -0.29
N ASP A 40 -12.62 14.58 0.22
CA ASP A 40 -12.69 14.04 1.58
C ASP A 40 -11.62 12.96 1.82
N LEU A 41 -11.38 12.09 0.84
CA LEU A 41 -10.31 11.09 0.92
C LEU A 41 -8.93 11.74 1.10
N LEU A 42 -8.67 12.86 0.42
CA LEU A 42 -7.39 13.58 0.52
C LEU A 42 -7.27 14.39 1.82
N ALA A 43 -8.40 14.84 2.37
CA ALA A 43 -8.46 15.61 3.62
C ALA A 43 -8.45 14.72 4.87
N THR A 44 -8.76 13.42 4.71
CA THR A 44 -8.79 12.46 5.82
C THR A 44 -7.41 12.35 6.47
N GLU A 45 -7.36 12.51 7.79
CA GLU A 45 -6.12 12.33 8.54
C GLU A 45 -5.63 10.88 8.45
N SER A 46 -4.32 10.75 8.32
CA SER A 46 -3.69 9.44 8.25
C SER A 46 -3.56 8.82 9.64
N GLU A 47 -3.97 7.57 9.75
CA GLU A 47 -3.65 6.74 10.90
C GLU A 47 -2.16 6.37 10.87
N LEU A 48 -1.33 7.16 11.54
CA LEU A 48 0.14 7.07 11.48
C LEU A 48 0.66 5.65 11.79
N ASN A 49 0.01 4.92 12.69
CA ASN A 49 0.33 3.53 13.01
C ASN A 49 0.14 2.58 11.82
N LEU A 50 -0.97 2.72 11.07
CA LEU A 50 -1.25 1.91 9.87
C LEU A 50 -0.26 2.22 8.75
N PHE A 51 0.08 3.49 8.54
CA PHE A 51 1.11 3.89 7.58
C PHE A 51 2.49 3.38 7.97
N GLY A 52 2.84 3.39 9.26
CA GLY A 52 4.08 2.80 9.76
C GLY A 52 4.18 1.32 9.45
N ALA A 53 3.10 0.57 9.68
CA ALA A 53 3.03 -0.85 9.32
C ALA A 53 3.21 -1.05 7.81
N LEU A 54 2.49 -0.30 6.98
CA LEU A 54 2.58 -0.38 5.51
C LEU A 54 4.01 -0.14 5.02
N ARG A 55 4.67 0.91 5.51
CA ARG A 55 6.06 1.22 5.16
C ARG A 55 7.04 0.12 5.55
N SER A 56 6.90 -0.43 6.76
CA SER A 56 7.74 -1.54 7.23
C SER A 56 7.57 -2.77 6.33
N ALA A 57 6.34 -3.07 5.95
CA ALA A 57 5.98 -4.19 5.09
C ALA A 57 6.52 -4.02 3.65
N GLU A 58 6.43 -2.80 3.08
CA GLU A 58 7.04 -2.43 1.79
C GLU A 58 8.55 -2.70 1.78
N SER A 59 9.26 -2.35 2.87
CA SER A 59 10.72 -2.51 2.97
C SER A 59 11.19 -3.97 2.88
N ILE A 60 10.39 -4.92 3.34
CA ILE A 60 10.72 -6.35 3.34
C ILE A 60 9.95 -7.15 2.28
N GLY A 61 9.07 -6.48 1.53
CA GLY A 61 8.24 -7.07 0.48
C GLY A 61 7.15 -8.03 0.99
N ARG A 62 6.78 -7.97 2.28
CA ARG A 62 5.77 -8.87 2.85
C ARG A 62 4.40 -8.20 2.85
N PRO A 63 3.33 -8.87 2.40
CA PRO A 63 2.00 -8.30 2.44
C PRO A 63 1.49 -8.15 3.87
N LEU A 64 0.71 -7.10 4.13
CA LEU A 64 -0.08 -6.94 5.35
C LEU A 64 -1.49 -7.48 5.14
N GLY A 65 -2.06 -8.07 6.19
CA GLY A 65 -3.44 -8.52 6.22
C GLY A 65 -3.66 -9.58 7.29
N ASP A 66 -4.92 -9.95 7.48
CA ASP A 66 -5.28 -11.06 8.36
C ASP A 66 -4.88 -12.42 7.75
N ASP A 67 -4.95 -13.47 8.56
CA ASP A 67 -4.58 -14.82 8.13
C ASP A 67 -5.37 -15.33 6.92
N ARG A 68 -6.64 -14.91 6.79
CA ARG A 68 -7.53 -15.29 5.69
C ARG A 68 -7.10 -14.61 4.40
N PHE A 69 -6.76 -13.33 4.47
CA PHE A 69 -6.25 -12.55 3.36
C PHE A 69 -4.92 -13.13 2.87
N LEU A 70 -3.99 -13.38 3.79
CA LEU A 70 -2.69 -13.95 3.45
C LEU A 70 -2.82 -15.31 2.78
N ALA A 71 -3.60 -16.23 3.35
CA ALA A 71 -3.86 -17.55 2.75
C ALA A 71 -4.51 -17.43 1.35
N ARG A 72 -5.41 -16.46 1.15
CA ARG A 72 -6.01 -16.20 -0.17
C ARG A 72 -4.96 -15.77 -1.19
N ILE A 73 -4.07 -14.84 -0.84
CA ILE A 73 -3.05 -14.34 -1.77
C ILE A 73 -1.97 -15.40 -2.04
N GLU A 74 -1.59 -16.20 -1.04
CA GLU A 74 -0.70 -17.37 -1.23
C GLU A 74 -1.28 -18.34 -2.27
N ARG A 75 -2.58 -18.67 -2.15
CA ARG A 75 -3.27 -19.54 -3.12
C ARG A 75 -3.32 -18.93 -4.53
N LEU A 76 -3.57 -17.62 -4.64
CA LEU A 76 -3.66 -16.95 -5.95
C LEU A 76 -2.30 -16.84 -6.64
N THR A 77 -1.22 -16.72 -5.87
CA THR A 77 0.13 -16.50 -6.40
C THR A 77 0.98 -17.76 -6.47
N GLY A 78 0.60 -18.83 -5.77
CA GLY A 78 1.40 -20.03 -5.60
C GLY A 78 2.68 -19.82 -4.78
N ARG A 79 2.79 -18.69 -4.06
CA ARG A 79 3.97 -18.33 -3.25
C ARG A 79 3.65 -18.43 -1.77
N VAL A 80 4.64 -18.81 -0.96
CA VAL A 80 4.57 -18.69 0.51
C VAL A 80 4.86 -17.25 0.89
N LEU A 81 3.89 -16.59 1.52
CA LEU A 81 3.93 -15.18 1.90
C LEU A 81 3.97 -15.02 3.42
N LYS A 82 3.46 -15.99 4.17
CA LYS A 82 3.57 -16.01 5.63
C LYS A 82 5.02 -16.21 6.08
N PRO A 83 5.41 -15.66 7.24
CA PRO A 83 6.71 -15.93 7.83
C PRO A 83 6.96 -17.43 8.00
N ALA A 84 8.02 -17.94 7.38
CA ALA A 84 8.52 -19.28 7.67
C ALA A 84 9.17 -19.33 9.07
N ARG A 85 9.38 -20.55 9.57
CA ARG A 85 10.11 -20.79 10.82
C ARG A 85 11.47 -20.10 10.75
N ARG A 86 11.83 -19.35 11.79
CA ARG A 86 13.16 -18.72 11.90
C ARG A 86 14.23 -19.81 11.80
N GLY A 87 15.31 -19.51 11.09
CA GLY A 87 16.47 -20.39 11.03
C GLY A 87 17.11 -20.60 12.42
N PRO A 88 17.93 -21.63 12.59
CA PRO A 88 18.70 -21.86 13.82
C PRO A 88 19.55 -20.63 14.18
N LYS A 89 19.74 -20.37 15.47
CA LYS A 89 20.68 -19.33 15.93
C LYS A 89 22.10 -19.75 15.48
N PRO A 90 22.89 -18.86 14.84
CA PRO A 90 24.27 -19.18 14.51
C PRO A 90 25.04 -19.53 15.79
N SER A 91 25.78 -20.64 15.78
CA SER A 91 26.74 -20.93 16.85
C SER A 91 27.86 -19.92 16.75
N THR A 92 28.12 -19.21 17.85
CA THR A 92 29.41 -18.54 18.05
C THR A 92 30.45 -19.66 18.07
N ALA A 93 31.18 -19.86 16.98
CA ALA A 93 32.45 -20.55 17.08
C ALA A 93 33.33 -19.63 17.93
N ASP A 94 33.72 -20.09 19.12
CA ASP A 94 34.74 -19.44 19.92
C ASP A 94 36.01 -19.36 19.06
N ASP A 95 36.45 -18.14 18.76
CA ASP A 95 37.80 -17.88 18.28
C ASP A 95 38.75 -18.15 19.46
N GLU A 96 39.51 -19.24 19.37
CA GLU A 96 40.66 -19.55 20.22
C GLU A 96 41.88 -18.70 19.82
#